data_AF-A0A1A8KMB9-F1
#
_entry.id   AF-A0A1A8KMB9-F1
#
_cell.length_a   1.000
_cell.length_b   1.000
_cell.length_c   1.000
_cell.angle_alpha   90.00
_cell.angle_beta   90.00
_cell.angle_gamma   90.00
#
_symmetry.space_group_name_H-M   'P 1'
#
loop_
_entity.id
_entity.type
_entity.pdbx_description
1 polymer ?
#
loop_
_entity_poly.entity_id
_entity_poly.type
_entity_poly.pdbx_seq_one_letter_code
_entity_poly.pdbx_strand_id
1 'polypeptide(L)'
;EEESKSWSPPLTGADANSLPTHLRTFSSAAEYQLVKRTYQQLQHSGYYWGPMTMEEAHEILTQLPQGTFLIRDSGQSDVFFTLSYQSEDKPTSVRIQLNNLLFSLCGSHRTFASLFALLAFYTSSICKLTEPYRKQRPERLKQMCRRALVRTHGAENATSIPGLSPQLKAYVCAYPHSL
;
A
#
# COMPACT_ATOMS: atom_id res chain seq x y z
N GLU A 1 -6.90 37.73 -14.86
CA GLU A 1 -7.67 36.92 -15.82
C GLU A 1 -7.36 35.46 -15.54
N GLU A 2 -8.37 34.72 -15.10
CA GLU A 2 -8.31 33.30 -14.76
C GLU A 2 -8.18 32.45 -16.03
N GLU A 3 -7.13 31.64 -16.11
CA GLU A 3 -7.01 30.62 -17.15
C GLU A 3 -7.61 29.31 -16.63
N SER A 4 -8.80 29.00 -17.14
CA SER A 4 -9.60 27.81 -16.87
C SER A 4 -8.80 26.52 -17.03
N LYS A 5 -8.58 25.81 -15.92
CA LYS A 5 -8.00 24.46 -15.90
C LYS A 5 -9.02 23.47 -16.44
N SER A 6 -8.82 23.06 -17.69
CA SER A 6 -9.61 22.03 -18.38
C SER A 6 -9.68 20.75 -17.55
N TRP A 7 -10.91 20.31 -17.26
CA TRP A 7 -11.22 19.08 -16.53
C TRP A 7 -10.93 17.87 -17.41
N SER A 8 -10.00 17.01 -16.99
CA SER A 8 -9.77 15.70 -17.62
C SER A 8 -10.74 14.66 -17.06
N PRO A 9 -11.43 13.85 -17.90
CA PRO A 9 -12.37 12.85 -17.42
C PRO A 9 -11.67 11.69 -16.68
N PRO A 10 -12.40 10.97 -15.80
CA PRO A 10 -11.86 9.80 -15.12
C PRO A 10 -11.51 8.71 -16.13
N LEU A 11 -10.31 8.14 -15.99
CA LEU A 11 -9.82 7.02 -16.79
C LEU A 11 -10.87 5.90 -16.87
N THR A 12 -11.10 5.44 -18.10
CA THR A 12 -12.10 4.45 -18.50
C THR A 12 -11.94 3.14 -17.74
N GLY A 13 -13.04 2.50 -17.33
CA GLY A 13 -13.08 1.32 -16.45
C GLY A 13 -12.33 0.05 -16.90
N ALA A 14 -11.72 0.04 -18.09
CA ALA A 14 -10.82 -1.02 -18.54
C ALA A 14 -9.43 -0.92 -17.90
N ASP A 15 -8.93 0.30 -17.65
CA ASP A 15 -7.59 0.55 -17.11
C ASP A 15 -7.50 0.31 -15.61
N ALA A 16 -8.62 0.37 -14.89
CA ALA A 16 -8.69 0.12 -13.44
C ALA A 16 -8.35 -1.33 -13.06
N ASN A 17 -8.33 -2.24 -14.02
CA ASN A 17 -8.10 -3.67 -13.80
C ASN A 17 -6.75 -4.19 -14.35
N SER A 18 -5.99 -3.36 -15.05
CA SER A 18 -4.69 -3.75 -15.59
C SER A 18 -3.57 -3.34 -14.62
N LEU A 19 -2.56 -4.22 -14.48
CA LEU A 19 -1.36 -3.85 -13.76
C LEU A 19 -0.54 -2.86 -14.61
N PRO A 20 0.19 -1.92 -13.98
CA PRO A 20 1.09 -1.06 -14.72
C PRO A 20 2.14 -1.86 -15.49
N THR A 21 2.47 -1.41 -16.70
CA THR A 21 3.41 -2.09 -17.59
C THR A 21 4.85 -2.02 -17.12
N HIS A 22 5.16 -1.14 -16.16
CA HIS A 22 6.50 -1.00 -15.58
C HIS A 22 6.79 -2.04 -14.49
N LEU A 23 5.81 -2.86 -14.09
CA LEU A 23 6.07 -4.00 -13.22
C LEU A 23 6.76 -5.12 -14.02
N ARG A 24 7.65 -5.86 -13.35
CA ARG A 24 8.38 -6.96 -13.98
C ARG A 24 7.47 -8.07 -14.50
N THR A 25 8.05 -8.94 -15.33
CA THR A 25 7.41 -10.17 -15.79
C THR A 25 7.10 -11.10 -14.62
N PHE A 26 5.97 -11.81 -14.71
CA PHE A 26 5.51 -12.72 -13.67
C PHE A 26 6.02 -14.14 -13.95
N SER A 27 6.47 -14.82 -12.90
CA SER A 27 6.97 -16.19 -12.98
C SER A 27 5.85 -17.24 -13.07
N SER A 28 4.61 -16.86 -12.72
CA SER A 28 3.43 -17.74 -12.81
C SER A 28 2.12 -16.94 -12.83
N ALA A 29 1.04 -17.58 -13.27
CA ALA A 29 -0.31 -17.01 -13.20
C ALA A 29 -0.74 -16.71 -11.74
N ALA A 30 -0.32 -17.54 -10.79
CA ALA A 30 -0.61 -17.32 -9.37
C ALA A 30 0.12 -16.07 -8.83
N GLU A 31 1.39 -15.87 -9.21
CA GLU A 31 2.14 -14.66 -8.86
C GLU A 31 1.45 -13.42 -9.44
N TYR A 32 1.02 -13.47 -10.71
CA TYR A 32 0.27 -12.39 -11.35
C TYR A 32 -0.99 -12.02 -10.57
N GLN A 33 -1.82 -13.01 -10.20
CA GLN A 33 -3.07 -12.73 -9.46
C GLN A 33 -2.78 -12.15 -8.07
N LEU A 34 -1.76 -12.66 -7.38
CA LEU A 34 -1.35 -12.16 -6.07
C LEU A 34 -0.85 -10.70 -6.14
N VAL A 35 0.03 -10.40 -7.09
CA VAL A 35 0.56 -9.05 -7.28
C VAL A 35 -0.53 -8.09 -7.75
N LYS A 36 -1.41 -8.53 -8.66
CA LYS A 36 -2.59 -7.76 -9.10
C LYS A 36 -3.47 -7.35 -7.93
N ARG A 37 -3.85 -8.31 -7.10
CA ARG A 37 -4.66 -8.05 -5.90
C ARG A 37 -3.95 -7.11 -4.93
N THR A 38 -2.67 -7.34 -4.70
CA THR A 38 -1.84 -6.52 -3.80
C THR A 38 -1.77 -5.07 -4.30
N TYR A 39 -1.56 -4.87 -5.61
CA TYR A 39 -1.53 -3.57 -6.25
C TYR A 39 -2.86 -2.83 -6.12
N GLN A 40 -3.99 -3.49 -6.42
CA GLN A 40 -5.33 -2.89 -6.27
C GLN A 40 -5.58 -2.43 -4.83
N GLN A 41 -5.19 -3.24 -3.84
CA GLN A 41 -5.28 -2.86 -2.43
C GLN A 41 -4.34 -1.68 -2.09
N LEU A 42 -3.12 -1.67 -2.62
CA LEU A 42 -2.16 -0.57 -2.41
C LEU A 42 -2.71 0.76 -2.94
N GLN A 43 -3.42 0.76 -4.07
CA GLN A 43 -4.09 1.97 -4.58
C GLN A 43 -5.10 2.56 -3.58
N HIS A 44 -5.68 1.73 -2.70
CA HIS A 44 -6.62 2.16 -1.68
C HIS A 44 -5.98 2.56 -0.35
N SER A 45 -4.67 2.35 -0.17
CA SER A 45 -3.96 2.55 1.10
C SER A 45 -3.64 4.02 1.39
N GLY A 46 -3.44 4.82 0.34
CA GLY A 46 -3.04 6.21 0.41
C GLY A 46 -1.53 6.44 0.65
N TYR A 47 -0.79 5.41 1.05
CA TYR A 47 0.66 5.44 1.30
C TYR A 47 1.48 4.68 0.25
N TYR A 48 0.83 4.23 -0.82
CA TYR A 48 1.49 3.73 -2.02
C TYR A 48 1.79 4.89 -2.97
N TRP A 49 3.08 5.10 -3.23
CA TRP A 49 3.61 6.20 -4.02
C TRP A 49 3.70 5.90 -5.52
N GLY A 50 3.60 4.63 -5.91
CA GLY A 50 3.75 4.23 -7.31
C GLY A 50 5.20 4.32 -7.75
N PRO A 51 5.47 4.69 -9.03
CA PRO A 51 6.81 4.86 -9.54
C PRO A 51 7.42 6.10 -8.92
N MET A 52 8.24 5.88 -7.90
CA MET A 52 8.93 6.91 -7.12
C MET A 52 10.36 6.45 -6.92
N THR A 53 11.31 7.36 -7.10
CA THR A 53 12.73 7.04 -6.96
C THR A 53 13.10 6.83 -5.49
N MET A 54 14.29 6.28 -5.26
CA MET A 54 14.79 6.12 -3.89
C MET A 54 15.08 7.48 -3.27
N GLU A 55 15.64 8.38 -4.08
CA GLU A 55 16.09 9.71 -3.73
C GLU A 55 14.90 10.57 -3.30
N GLU A 56 13.83 10.61 -4.10
CA GLU A 56 12.59 11.32 -3.75
C GLU A 56 11.99 10.80 -2.43
N ALA A 57 12.01 9.47 -2.24
CA ALA A 57 11.48 8.86 -1.02
C ALA A 57 12.32 9.25 0.20
N HIS A 58 13.65 9.28 0.05
CA HIS A 58 14.58 9.65 1.11
C HIS A 58 14.48 11.13 1.47
N GLU A 59 14.35 12.01 0.48
CA GLU A 59 14.16 13.45 0.70
C GLU A 59 12.90 13.73 1.54
N ILE A 60 11.78 13.08 1.20
CA ILE A 60 10.54 13.19 1.97
C ILE A 60 10.73 12.66 3.40
N LEU A 61 11.30 11.47 3.54
CA LEU A 61 11.38 10.77 4.84
C LEU A 61 12.36 11.42 5.82
N THR A 62 13.40 12.10 5.33
CA THR A 62 14.43 12.73 6.18
C THR A 62 13.84 13.71 7.20
N GLN A 63 12.74 14.39 6.83
CA GLN A 63 12.08 15.40 7.67
C GLN A 63 10.91 14.84 8.49
N LEU A 64 10.69 13.52 8.46
CA LEU A 64 9.56 12.88 9.12
C LEU A 64 9.99 12.13 10.40
N PRO A 65 9.05 11.87 11.33
CA PRO A 65 9.37 11.13 12.54
C PRO A 65 9.92 9.72 12.24
N GLN A 66 10.77 9.22 13.14
CA GLN A 66 11.29 7.86 13.08
C GLN A 66 10.15 6.83 12.93
N GLY A 67 10.39 5.84 12.06
CA GLY A 67 9.45 4.78 11.75
C GLY A 67 8.38 5.15 10.73
N THR A 68 8.29 6.43 10.32
CA THR A 68 7.40 6.85 9.24
C THR A 68 7.82 6.14 7.95
N PHE A 69 6.86 5.62 7.18
CA PHE A 69 7.18 4.80 6.00
C PHE A 69 6.24 5.01 4.81
N LEU A 70 6.68 4.63 3.63
CA LEU A 70 5.88 4.59 2.42
C LEU A 70 6.22 3.37 1.56
N ILE A 71 5.29 2.97 0.70
CA ILE A 71 5.51 1.90 -0.29
C ILE A 71 5.64 2.55 -1.66
N ARG A 72 6.62 2.13 -2.43
CA ARG A 72 6.83 2.55 -3.82
C ARG A 72 7.16 1.36 -4.69
N ASP A 73 7.14 1.56 -5.99
CA ASP A 73 7.64 0.55 -6.92
C ASP A 73 9.15 0.39 -6.76
N SER A 74 9.65 -0.82 -7.00
CA SER A 74 11.09 -1.00 -7.02
C SER A 74 11.69 -0.47 -8.32
N GLY A 75 12.87 0.15 -8.23
CA GLY A 75 13.68 0.46 -9.40
C GLY A 75 14.45 -0.76 -9.94
N GLN A 76 14.41 -1.90 -9.23
CA GLN A 76 15.07 -3.13 -9.66
C GLN A 76 14.11 -4.01 -10.47
N SER A 77 14.63 -4.63 -11.52
CA SER A 77 13.84 -5.44 -12.47
C SER A 77 13.28 -6.74 -11.88
N ASP A 78 13.77 -7.21 -10.74
CA ASP A 78 13.38 -8.47 -10.09
C ASP A 78 12.43 -8.27 -8.90
N VAL A 79 12.12 -7.03 -8.52
CA VAL A 79 11.34 -6.70 -7.33
C VAL A 79 10.15 -5.81 -7.70
N PHE A 80 8.94 -6.15 -7.23
CA PHE A 80 7.75 -5.35 -7.52
C PHE A 80 7.67 -4.09 -6.65
N PHE A 81 7.87 -4.23 -5.33
CA PHE A 81 7.63 -3.16 -4.36
C PHE A 81 8.82 -2.97 -3.43
N THR A 82 9.00 -1.74 -2.96
CA THR A 82 10.03 -1.35 -2.00
C THR A 82 9.39 -0.58 -0.84
N LEU A 83 9.78 -0.92 0.38
CA LEU A 83 9.46 -0.20 1.60
C LEU A 83 10.56 0.84 1.85
N SER A 84 10.19 2.12 1.88
CA SER A 84 11.08 3.18 2.31
C SER A 84 10.59 3.73 3.64
N TYR A 85 11.47 3.87 4.63
CA TYR A 85 11.11 4.36 5.96
C TYR A 85 12.22 5.19 6.59
N GLN A 86 11.86 6.09 7.49
CA GLN A 86 12.81 6.84 8.30
C GLN A 86 13.33 5.93 9.42
N SER A 87 14.60 5.53 9.34
CA SER A 87 15.26 4.82 10.45
C SER A 87 15.72 5.82 11.51
N GLU A 88 16.41 5.35 12.55
CA GLU A 88 16.94 6.20 13.62
C GLU A 88 17.89 7.27 13.07
N ASP A 89 18.79 6.88 12.18
CA ASP A 89 19.81 7.79 11.65
C ASP A 89 19.39 8.46 10.33
N LYS A 90 18.82 7.67 9.41
CA LYS A 90 18.56 8.11 8.03
C LYS A 90 17.42 7.37 7.35
N PRO A 91 16.85 7.91 6.27
CA PRO A 91 15.95 7.16 5.41
C PRO A 91 16.62 5.87 4.89
N THR A 92 15.86 4.77 4.92
CA THR A 92 16.31 3.46 4.48
C THR A 92 15.28 2.86 3.53
N SER A 93 15.75 2.20 2.47
CA SER A 93 14.90 1.47 1.52
C SER A 93 15.18 -0.03 1.60
N VAL A 94 14.15 -0.83 1.81
CA VAL A 94 14.23 -2.30 1.88
C VAL A 94 13.29 -2.91 0.84
N ARG A 95 13.83 -3.82 0.03
CA ARG A 95 13.10 -4.52 -1.01
C ARG A 95 12.10 -5.50 -0.40
N ILE A 96 10.89 -5.56 -0.95
CA ILE A 96 9.89 -6.56 -0.59
C ILE A 96 9.97 -7.70 -1.60
N GLN A 97 10.56 -8.82 -1.17
CA GLN A 97 10.74 -10.00 -1.99
C GLN A 97 9.44 -10.80 -2.05
N LEU A 98 9.21 -11.48 -3.17
CA LEU A 98 8.10 -12.40 -3.37
C LEU A 98 8.64 -13.73 -3.85
N ASN A 99 8.70 -14.72 -2.96
CA ASN A 99 9.21 -16.05 -3.23
C ASN A 99 8.17 -17.08 -2.82
N ASN A 100 7.89 -18.07 -3.67
CA ASN A 100 6.87 -19.10 -3.41
C ASN A 100 5.51 -18.51 -2.97
N LEU A 101 5.10 -17.40 -3.59
CA LEU A 101 3.86 -16.66 -3.28
C LEU A 101 3.80 -16.08 -1.84
N LEU A 102 4.95 -15.93 -1.18
CA LEU A 102 5.08 -15.30 0.12
C LEU A 102 5.94 -14.04 0.05
N PHE A 103 5.48 -12.99 0.71
CA PHE A 103 6.18 -11.72 0.85
C PHE A 103 7.15 -11.75 2.02
N SER A 104 8.35 -11.19 1.83
CA SER A 104 9.33 -10.98 2.90
C SER A 104 10.13 -9.68 2.68
N LEU A 105 10.73 -9.15 3.73
CA LEU A 105 11.73 -8.08 3.59
C LEU A 105 13.08 -8.71 3.23
N CYS A 106 13.82 -8.09 2.31
CA CYS A 106 15.16 -8.52 1.95
C CYS A 106 16.07 -8.61 3.20
N GLY A 107 16.66 -9.78 3.43
CA GLY A 107 17.46 -10.06 4.62
C GLY A 107 16.67 -10.53 5.85
N SER A 108 15.34 -10.70 5.74
CA SER A 108 14.51 -11.30 6.78
C SER A 108 14.15 -12.75 6.46
N HIS A 109 14.07 -13.58 7.50
CA HIS A 109 13.55 -14.96 7.42
C HIS A 109 12.03 -15.05 7.60
N ARG A 110 11.36 -13.92 7.87
CA ARG A 110 9.91 -13.90 8.08
C ARG A 110 9.17 -13.75 6.75
N THR A 111 8.18 -14.60 6.55
CA THR A 111 7.38 -14.66 5.33
C THR A 111 5.90 -14.47 5.64
N PHE A 112 5.16 -13.87 4.72
CA PHE A 112 3.75 -13.50 4.90
C PHE A 112 2.97 -13.79 3.61
N ALA A 113 1.74 -14.27 3.74
CA ALA A 113 0.85 -14.49 2.58
C ALA A 113 0.36 -13.19 1.92
N SER A 114 0.54 -12.04 2.59
CA SER A 114 0.09 -10.73 2.11
C SER A 114 1.09 -9.65 2.49
N LEU A 115 1.32 -8.70 1.58
CA LEU A 115 2.11 -7.50 1.84
C LEU A 115 1.54 -6.72 3.03
N PHE A 116 0.22 -6.65 3.20
CA PHE A 116 -0.39 -5.93 4.31
C PHE A 116 -0.24 -6.64 5.65
N ALA A 117 -0.18 -7.97 5.65
CA ALA A 117 0.16 -8.74 6.85
C ALA A 117 1.62 -8.52 7.25
N LEU A 118 2.53 -8.46 6.27
CA LEU A 118 3.93 -8.05 6.49
C LEU A 118 3.99 -6.66 7.11
N LEU A 119 3.31 -5.66 6.53
CA LEU A 119 3.34 -4.31 7.07
C LEU A 119 2.74 -4.25 8.48
N ALA A 120 1.58 -4.87 8.70
CA ALA A 120 0.93 -4.92 10.01
C ALA A 120 1.86 -5.52 11.09
N PHE A 121 2.64 -6.55 10.75
CA PHE A 121 3.64 -7.12 11.65
C PHE A 121 4.74 -6.10 11.97
N TYR A 122 5.33 -5.45 10.96
CA TYR A 122 6.42 -4.49 11.18
C TYR A 122 5.98 -3.13 11.75
N THR A 123 4.68 -2.84 11.75
CA THR A 123 4.09 -1.67 12.44
C THR A 123 3.53 -2.02 13.82
N SER A 124 3.67 -3.26 14.27
CA SER A 124 3.33 -3.63 15.64
C SER A 124 4.39 -3.11 16.62
N SER A 125 4.06 -3.02 17.90
CA SER A 125 4.87 -2.40 18.96
C SER A 125 6.28 -2.98 19.14
N ILE A 126 6.58 -4.12 18.52
CA ILE A 126 7.88 -4.80 18.59
C ILE A 126 8.84 -4.41 17.46
N CYS A 127 8.40 -3.58 16.51
CA CYS A 127 9.14 -3.31 15.28
C CYS A 127 9.37 -1.81 15.02
N LYS A 128 10.19 -1.53 13.99
CA LYS A 128 10.74 -0.19 13.71
C LYS A 128 9.77 0.76 13.00
N LEU A 129 8.66 0.27 12.44
CA LEU A 129 7.73 1.12 11.69
C LEU A 129 6.63 1.64 12.61
N THR A 130 6.22 2.88 12.41
CA THR A 130 5.22 3.56 13.25
C THR A 130 3.98 3.89 12.43
N GLU A 131 4.09 4.79 11.46
CA GLU A 131 2.95 5.25 10.67
C GLU A 131 3.24 5.37 9.17
N PRO A 132 2.23 5.11 8.32
CA PRO A 132 2.36 5.33 6.88
C PRO A 132 2.27 6.81 6.51
N TYR A 133 3.18 7.25 5.63
CA TYR A 133 3.16 8.55 4.98
C TYR A 133 2.25 8.54 3.75
N ARG A 134 1.10 9.21 3.88
CA ARG A 134 0.04 9.24 2.86
C ARG A 134 0.12 10.46 1.96
N LYS A 135 -0.19 10.30 0.67
CA LYS A 135 -0.19 11.35 -0.35
C LYS A 135 -1.14 12.52 -0.04
N GLN A 136 -2.30 12.23 0.55
CA GLN A 136 -3.31 13.22 0.91
C GLN A 136 -3.36 13.38 2.43
N ARG A 137 -3.03 14.59 2.91
CA ARG A 137 -3.22 15.00 4.30
C ARG A 137 -4.04 16.31 4.30
N PRO A 138 -5.19 16.39 5.01
CA PRO A 138 -5.83 15.32 5.79
C PRO A 138 -6.39 14.19 4.92
N GLU A 139 -6.52 12.99 5.51
CA GLU A 139 -7.14 11.84 4.83
C GLU A 139 -8.63 12.08 4.60
N ARG A 140 -9.20 11.44 3.56
CA ARG A 140 -10.65 11.52 3.33
C ARG A 140 -11.38 10.79 4.46
N LEU A 141 -12.46 11.37 4.97
CA LEU A 141 -13.27 10.80 6.05
C LEU A 141 -13.65 9.34 5.79
N LYS A 142 -14.03 8.99 4.56
CA LYS A 142 -14.36 7.60 4.18
C LYS A 142 -13.23 6.60 4.45
N GLN A 143 -11.97 6.99 4.24
CA GLN A 143 -10.80 6.13 4.49
C GLN A 143 -10.58 5.93 5.99
N MET A 144 -10.72 7.01 6.76
CA MET A 144 -10.63 6.99 8.22
C MET A 144 -11.73 6.10 8.83
N CYS A 145 -12.99 6.26 8.38
CA CYS A 145 -14.11 5.42 8.82
C CYS A 145 -13.90 3.95 8.49
N ARG A 146 -13.46 3.63 7.26
CA ARG A 146 -13.14 2.23 6.87
C ARG A 146 -12.09 1.63 7.80
N ARG A 147 -11.00 2.34 8.05
CA ARG A 147 -9.91 1.87 8.93
C ARG A 147 -10.37 1.65 10.36
N ALA A 148 -11.15 2.59 10.91
CA ALA A 148 -11.72 2.46 12.24
C ALA A 148 -12.63 1.23 12.34
N LEU A 149 -13.49 1.01 11.35
CA LEU A 149 -14.40 -0.12 11.30
C LEU A 149 -13.66 -1.47 11.21
N VAL A 150 -12.64 -1.57 10.36
CA VAL A 150 -11.81 -2.79 10.27
C VAL A 150 -11.05 -3.03 11.57
N ARG A 151 -10.57 -1.97 12.23
CA ARG A 151 -9.88 -2.06 13.52
C ARG A 151 -10.78 -2.56 14.64
N THR A 152 -12.05 -2.14 14.68
CA THR A 152 -12.98 -2.50 15.77
C THR A 152 -13.65 -3.85 15.55
N HIS A 153 -14.00 -4.20 14.31
CA HIS A 153 -14.76 -5.42 14.02
C HIS A 153 -13.94 -6.54 13.38
N GLY A 154 -12.73 -6.27 12.90
CA GLY A 154 -11.98 -7.20 12.05
C GLY A 154 -12.44 -7.16 10.59
N ALA A 155 -11.56 -7.59 9.70
CA ALA A 155 -11.81 -7.63 8.26
C ALA A 155 -12.98 -8.57 7.90
N GLU A 156 -13.06 -9.69 8.60
CA GLU A 156 -14.01 -10.76 8.41
C GLU A 156 -15.44 -10.37 8.83
N ASN A 157 -15.59 -9.63 9.94
CA ASN A 157 -16.92 -9.25 10.44
C ASN A 157 -17.40 -7.89 9.90
N ALA A 158 -16.50 -7.08 9.33
CA ALA A 158 -16.83 -5.77 8.78
C ALA A 158 -17.96 -5.79 7.74
N THR A 159 -18.10 -6.89 7.01
CA THR A 159 -19.13 -7.07 5.97
C THR A 159 -20.47 -7.57 6.51
N SER A 160 -20.47 -8.13 7.72
CA SER A 160 -21.64 -8.65 8.43
C SER A 160 -22.34 -7.59 9.27
N ILE A 161 -21.80 -6.37 9.35
CA ILE A 161 -22.39 -5.26 10.10
C ILE A 161 -23.78 -4.92 9.52
N PRO A 162 -24.84 -4.96 10.33
CA PRO A 162 -26.19 -4.62 9.88
C PRO A 162 -26.27 -3.12 9.55
N GLY A 163 -27.06 -2.78 8.53
CA GLY A 163 -27.28 -1.39 8.11
C GLY A 163 -26.25 -0.81 7.13
N LEU A 164 -25.15 -1.51 6.80
CA LEU A 164 -24.26 -1.08 5.73
C LEU A 164 -24.82 -1.42 4.35
N SER A 165 -24.82 -0.44 3.44
CA SER A 165 -25.19 -0.66 2.05
C SER A 165 -24.18 -1.60 1.34
N PRO A 166 -24.60 -2.32 0.27
CA PRO A 166 -23.70 -3.18 -0.50
C PRO A 166 -22.46 -2.45 -1.04
N GLN A 167 -22.60 -1.18 -1.42
CA GLN A 167 -21.50 -0.35 -1.89
C GLN A 167 -20.46 -0.08 -0.79
N LEU A 168 -20.91 0.18 0.44
CA LEU A 168 -20.00 0.36 1.58
C LEU A 168 -19.31 -0.95 1.95
N LYS A 169 -20.01 -2.08 1.91
CA LYS A 169 -19.40 -3.40 2.13
C LYS A 169 -18.32 -3.67 1.09
N ALA A 170 -18.59 -3.42 -0.20
CA ALA A 170 -17.61 -3.55 -1.27
C ALA A 170 -16.39 -2.64 -1.06
N TYR A 171 -16.61 -1.39 -0.61
CA TYR A 171 -15.53 -0.45 -0.31
C TYR A 171 -14.62 -0.92 0.85
N VAL A 172 -15.20 -1.54 1.87
CA VAL A 172 -14.43 -2.15 2.96
C VAL A 172 -13.68 -3.40 2.48
N CYS A 173 -14.34 -4.28 1.71
CA CYS A 173 -13.72 -5.47 1.12
C CYS A 173 -12.56 -5.16 0.17
N ALA A 174 -12.63 -4.04 -0.54
CA ALA A 174 -11.57 -3.61 -1.45
C ALA A 174 -10.26 -3.32 -0.72
N TYR A 175 -10.31 -2.99 0.58
CA TYR A 175 -9.14 -2.78 1.41
C TYR A 175 -9.44 -3.05 2.89
N PRO A 176 -9.39 -4.32 3.30
CA PRO A 176 -9.80 -4.74 4.65
C PRO A 176 -8.60 -4.68 5.61
N HIS A 177 -7.92 -3.53 5.64
CA HIS A 177 -6.74 -3.32 6.48
C HIS A 177 -6.90 -2.09 7.36
N SER A 178 -6.43 -2.20 8.61
CA SER A 178 -6.52 -1.15 9.62
C SER A 178 -5.29 -0.24 9.68
N LEU A 179 -4.35 -0.43 8.73
CA LEU A 179 -3.13 0.36 8.61
C LEU A 179 -3.38 1.70 7.92
#